data_AF-A0A9Q1R1T8-F1
#
_entry.id   AF-A0A9Q1R1T8-F1
#
_cell.length_a   1.000
_cell.length_b   1.000
_cell.length_c   1.000
_cell.angle_alpha   90.00
_cell.angle_beta   90.00
_cell.angle_gamma   90.00
#
_symmetry.space_group_name_H-M   'P 1'
#
loop_
_entity.id
_entity.type
_entity.pdbx_description
1 polymer ?
#
loop_
_entity_poly.entity_id
_entity_poly.type
_entity_poly.pdbx_seq_one_letter_code
_entity_poly.pdbx_strand_id
1 'polypeptide(L)'
;MTCIIFYLLPFTLLISRSARSSRIDHRSATNVSARLDAQQKKLNLPVLPTTTIGSFPQTVELRRVRREYKAKKISEENALNPSRRKSRRLLTFRKSFDIDVLVHGEPERNDMVEYFGEQLYGFAFLANGWVQSCGSRCVKPPIIYGDVTAQTQ
;
A
#
# COMPACT_ATOMS: atom_id res chain seq x y z
N MET A 1 30.85 -22.24 10.73
CA MET A 1 30.83 -21.75 9.33
C MET A 1 29.43 -21.62 8.72
N THR A 2 28.36 -21.93 9.45
CA THR A 2 26.96 -21.86 8.97
C THR A 2 26.31 -20.48 9.09
N CYS A 3 26.76 -19.59 9.99
CA CYS A 3 26.19 -18.25 10.14
C CYS A 3 26.51 -17.27 8.99
N ILE A 4 27.63 -17.43 8.28
CA ILE A 4 28.03 -16.46 7.23
C ILE A 4 27.21 -16.64 5.95
N ILE A 5 26.78 -17.87 5.65
CA ILE A 5 26.05 -18.20 4.42
C ILE A 5 24.64 -17.59 4.42
N PHE A 6 23.97 -17.51 5.57
CA PHE A 6 22.61 -16.96 5.69
C PHE A 6 22.53 -15.45 5.45
N TYR A 7 23.59 -14.68 5.74
CA TYR A 7 23.60 -13.23 5.52
C TYR A 7 24.05 -12.82 4.11
N LEU A 8 24.85 -13.63 3.42
CA LEU A 8 25.38 -13.31 2.09
C LEU A 8 24.41 -13.64 0.94
N LEU A 9 23.56 -14.66 1.10
CA LEU A 9 22.56 -15.08 0.11
C LEU A 9 21.53 -13.99 -0.26
N PRO A 10 20.86 -13.31 0.69
CA PRO A 10 19.90 -12.26 0.35
C PRO A 10 20.56 -11.04 -0.31
N PHE A 11 21.79 -10.69 0.11
CA PHE A 11 22.55 -9.58 -0.44
C PHE A 11 22.99 -9.84 -1.90
N THR A 12 23.52 -11.03 -2.19
CA THR A 12 23.86 -11.41 -3.57
C THR A 12 22.63 -11.51 -4.48
N LEU A 13 21.48 -11.95 -3.96
CA LEU A 13 20.24 -12.03 -4.73
C LEU A 13 19.73 -10.64 -5.13
N LEU A 14 19.77 -9.65 -4.23
CA LEU A 14 19.31 -8.31 -4.55
C LEU A 14 20.25 -7.61 -5.54
N ILE A 15 21.56 -7.67 -5.32
CA ILE A 15 22.55 -7.12 -6.26
C ILE A 15 22.35 -7.73 -7.65
N SER A 16 22.11 -9.04 -7.72
CA SER A 16 21.83 -9.73 -8.99
C SER A 16 20.53 -9.27 -9.64
N ARG A 17 19.46 -8.98 -8.86
CA ARG A 17 18.20 -8.41 -9.39
C ARG A 17 18.39 -6.98 -9.88
N SER A 18 19.12 -6.15 -9.14
CA SER A 18 19.46 -4.77 -9.54
C SER A 18 20.29 -4.76 -10.83
N ALA A 19 21.31 -5.62 -10.92
CA ALA A 19 22.10 -5.80 -12.14
C ALA A 19 21.23 -6.25 -13.34
N ARG A 20 20.23 -7.10 -13.11
CA ARG A 20 19.22 -7.47 -14.13
C ARG A 20 18.29 -6.33 -14.53
N SER A 21 18.12 -5.30 -13.70
CA SER A 21 17.26 -4.14 -14.02
C SER A 21 17.72 -3.38 -15.26
N SER A 22 19.03 -3.39 -15.56
CA SER A 22 19.58 -2.86 -16.82
C SER A 22 19.01 -3.53 -18.08
N ARG A 23 18.36 -4.70 -17.93
CA ARG A 23 17.71 -5.48 -19.01
C ARG A 23 16.18 -5.44 -18.93
N ILE A 24 15.61 -4.70 -17.97
CA ILE A 24 14.16 -4.53 -17.84
C ILE A 24 13.77 -3.31 -18.67
N ASP A 25 12.96 -3.52 -19.71
CA ASP A 25 12.38 -2.41 -20.46
C ASP A 25 11.36 -1.67 -19.57
N HIS A 26 11.62 -0.40 -19.32
CA HIS A 26 10.72 0.48 -18.56
C HIS A 26 9.50 0.93 -19.37
N ARG A 27 9.44 0.57 -20.66
CA ARG A 27 8.28 0.84 -21.51
C ARG A 27 7.28 -0.30 -21.41
N SER A 28 6.01 0.06 -21.52
CA SER A 28 4.96 -0.94 -21.75
C SER A 28 5.21 -1.66 -23.08
N ALA A 29 4.97 -2.97 -23.12
CA ALA A 29 5.19 -3.81 -24.31
C ALA A 29 4.36 -3.40 -25.54
N THR A 30 3.23 -2.73 -25.34
CA THR A 30 2.34 -2.24 -26.40
C THR A 30 2.31 -0.72 -26.41
N ASN A 31 2.00 -0.09 -27.55
CA ASN A 31 1.84 1.36 -27.63
C ASN A 31 0.55 1.84 -26.93
N VAL A 32 0.42 3.15 -26.72
CA VAL A 32 -0.72 3.74 -25.99
C VAL A 32 -2.06 3.42 -26.68
N SER A 33 -2.14 3.59 -28.00
CA SER A 33 -3.37 3.37 -28.78
C SER A 33 -3.92 1.95 -28.61
N ALA A 34 -3.06 0.95 -28.81
CA ALA A 34 -3.46 -0.45 -28.69
C ALA A 34 -3.91 -0.80 -27.25
N ARG A 35 -3.31 -0.17 -26.22
CA ARG A 35 -3.75 -0.35 -24.83
C ARG A 35 -5.10 0.30 -24.57
N LEU A 36 -5.34 1.50 -25.09
CA LEU A 36 -6.62 2.19 -24.93
C LEU A 36 -7.75 1.38 -25.56
N ASP A 37 -7.55 0.83 -26.76
CA ASP A 37 -8.55 -0.01 -27.43
C ASP A 37 -8.86 -1.28 -26.61
N ALA A 38 -7.83 -1.94 -26.08
CA ALA A 38 -7.99 -3.14 -25.26
C ALA A 38 -8.67 -2.83 -23.91
N GLN A 39 -8.32 -1.71 -23.27
CA GLN A 39 -8.92 -1.25 -22.02
C GLN A 39 -10.39 -0.88 -22.22
N GLN A 40 -10.73 -0.17 -23.30
CA GLN A 40 -12.09 0.20 -23.61
C GLN A 40 -12.96 -1.05 -23.86
N LYS A 41 -12.46 -2.03 -24.61
CA LYS A 41 -13.16 -3.31 -24.82
C LYS A 41 -13.36 -4.09 -23.51
N LYS A 42 -12.39 -4.04 -22.60
CA LYS A 42 -12.44 -4.80 -21.34
C LYS A 42 -13.31 -4.15 -20.26
N LEU A 43 -13.20 -2.83 -20.11
CA LEU A 43 -13.83 -2.08 -19.03
C LEU A 43 -15.18 -1.49 -19.46
N ASN A 44 -15.40 -1.28 -20.76
CA ASN A 44 -16.63 -0.74 -21.35
C ASN A 44 -17.14 0.52 -20.63
N LEU A 45 -16.22 1.47 -20.41
CA LEU A 45 -16.51 2.70 -19.69
C LEU A 45 -17.23 3.72 -20.59
N PRO A 46 -18.10 4.58 -20.04
CA PRO A 46 -18.69 5.68 -20.80
C PRO A 46 -17.63 6.71 -21.20
N VAL A 47 -18.01 7.66 -22.06
CA VAL A 47 -17.10 8.72 -22.56
C VAL A 47 -16.52 9.58 -21.43
N LEU A 48 -17.30 9.81 -20.37
CA LEU A 48 -16.90 10.57 -19.19
C LEU A 48 -17.01 9.68 -17.95
N PRO A 49 -16.07 8.74 -17.75
CA PRO A 49 -16.14 7.83 -16.62
C PRO A 49 -15.77 8.56 -15.32
N THR A 50 -16.50 8.22 -14.27
CA THR A 50 -16.38 8.80 -12.94
C THR A 50 -15.66 7.85 -11.99
N THR A 51 -14.81 8.43 -11.15
CA THR A 51 -14.07 7.69 -10.12
C THR A 51 -13.69 8.61 -8.97
N THR A 52 -13.14 8.01 -7.92
CA THR A 52 -12.59 8.70 -6.75
C THR A 52 -11.14 8.28 -6.56
N ILE A 53 -10.33 9.14 -5.95
CA ILE A 53 -8.86 8.98 -5.96
C ILE A 53 -8.36 7.87 -5.01
N GLY A 54 -9.10 7.51 -3.95
CA GLY A 54 -8.68 6.42 -3.06
C GLY A 54 -9.41 6.41 -1.73
N SER A 55 -8.84 7.09 -0.74
CA SER A 55 -9.30 7.05 0.65
C SER A 55 -10.69 7.65 0.86
N PHE A 56 -11.40 7.13 1.86
CA PHE A 56 -12.69 7.65 2.31
C PHE A 56 -12.64 8.03 3.80
N PRO A 57 -13.62 8.81 4.30
CA PRO A 57 -13.64 9.25 5.69
C PRO A 57 -13.52 8.10 6.69
N GLN A 58 -12.45 8.16 7.48
CA GLN A 58 -12.15 7.18 8.52
C GLN A 58 -12.94 7.48 9.79
N THR A 59 -13.69 6.49 10.26
CA THR A 59 -14.53 6.59 11.47
C THR A 59 -13.70 6.47 12.75
N VAL A 60 -14.26 6.94 13.86
CA VAL A 60 -13.66 6.78 15.20
C VAL A 60 -13.44 5.30 15.53
N GLU A 61 -14.39 4.44 15.16
CA GLU A 61 -14.30 2.98 15.30
C GLU A 61 -13.06 2.42 14.58
N LEU A 62 -12.83 2.77 13.30
CA LEU A 62 -11.66 2.30 12.55
C LEU A 62 -10.34 2.81 13.13
N ARG A 63 -10.32 4.05 13.64
CA ARG A 63 -9.13 4.59 14.33
C ARG A 63 -8.85 3.82 15.63
N ARG A 64 -9.89 3.47 16.39
CA ARG A 64 -9.78 2.69 17.64
C ARG A 64 -9.27 1.28 17.36
N VAL A 65 -9.90 0.57 16.43
CA VAL A 65 -9.55 -0.81 16.06
C VAL A 65 -8.09 -0.90 15.59
N ARG A 66 -7.65 0.01 14.70
CA ARG A 66 -6.24 0.05 14.26
C ARG A 66 -5.27 0.28 15.40
N ARG A 67 -5.60 1.18 16.35
CA ARG A 67 -4.77 1.43 17.53
C ARG A 67 -4.65 0.18 18.41
N GLU A 68 -5.78 -0.50 18.65
CA GLU A 68 -5.81 -1.73 19.45
C GLU A 68 -5.04 -2.87 18.77
N TYR A 69 -5.15 -2.99 17.44
CA TYR A 69 -4.39 -3.96 16.65
C TYR A 69 -2.88 -3.70 16.69
N LYS A 70 -2.45 -2.44 16.48
CA LYS A 70 -1.02 -2.05 16.58
C LYS A 70 -0.46 -2.29 17.98
N ALA A 71 -1.30 -2.17 19.00
CA ALA A 71 -0.96 -2.49 20.39
C ALA A 71 -1.04 -4.00 20.72
N LYS A 72 -1.30 -4.87 19.73
CA LYS A 72 -1.47 -6.33 19.87
C LYS A 72 -2.56 -6.73 20.89
N LYS A 73 -3.57 -5.88 21.09
CA LYS A 73 -4.66 -6.12 22.06
C LYS A 73 -5.82 -6.92 21.48
N ILE A 74 -5.94 -6.93 20.16
CA ILE A 74 -6.96 -7.67 19.41
C ILE A 74 -6.29 -8.52 18.34
N SER A 75 -6.93 -9.62 17.97
CA SER A 75 -6.48 -10.47 16.86
C SER A 75 -6.61 -9.74 15.52
N GLU A 76 -5.86 -10.22 14.52
CA GLU A 76 -5.96 -9.73 13.15
C GLU A 76 -7.38 -9.86 12.60
N GLU A 77 -8.05 -10.99 12.85
CA GLU A 77 -9.44 -11.19 12.43
C GLU A 77 -10.38 -10.11 12.99
N ASN A 78 -10.23 -9.79 14.27
CA ASN A 78 -11.01 -8.74 14.93
C ASN A 78 -10.69 -7.35 14.38
N ALA A 79 -9.47 -7.13 13.87
CA ALA A 79 -9.09 -5.89 13.21
C ALA A 79 -9.62 -5.78 11.76
N LEU A 80 -9.65 -6.91 11.04
CA LEU A 80 -10.10 -6.99 9.65
C LEU A 80 -11.62 -6.84 9.50
N ASN A 81 -12.40 -7.34 10.46
CA ASN A 81 -13.86 -7.35 10.38
C ASN A 81 -14.47 -5.94 10.24
N PRO A 82 -14.12 -4.94 11.07
CA PRO A 82 -14.59 -3.56 10.91
C PRO A 82 -14.16 -2.92 9.59
N SER A 83 -12.93 -3.17 9.13
CA SER A 83 -12.40 -2.69 7.85
C SER A 83 -13.20 -3.25 6.67
N ARG A 84 -13.43 -4.56 6.65
CA ARG A 84 -14.26 -5.25 5.65
C ARG A 84 -15.69 -4.71 5.63
N ARG A 85 -16.29 -4.51 6.81
CA ARG A 85 -17.63 -3.92 6.94
C ARG A 85 -17.69 -2.51 6.36
N LYS A 86 -16.68 -1.68 6.63
CA LYS A 86 -16.57 -0.33 6.04
C LYS A 86 -16.46 -0.40 4.51
N SER A 87 -15.58 -1.25 3.97
CA SER A 87 -15.42 -1.40 2.52
C SER A 87 -16.73 -1.84 1.84
N ARG A 88 -17.46 -2.78 2.43
CA ARG A 88 -18.79 -3.20 1.94
C ARG A 88 -19.82 -2.05 1.94
N ARG A 89 -19.84 -1.25 3.01
CA ARG A 89 -20.71 -0.08 3.10
C ARG A 89 -20.35 0.98 2.05
N LEU A 90 -19.07 1.24 1.84
CA LEU A 90 -18.58 2.16 0.80
C LEU A 90 -18.93 1.64 -0.60
N LEU A 91 -18.81 0.34 -0.84
CA LEU A 91 -19.22 -0.26 -2.11
C LEU A 91 -20.71 -0.03 -2.38
N THR A 92 -21.56 -0.26 -1.38
CA THR A 92 -23.02 -0.08 -1.49
C THR A 92 -23.37 1.39 -1.74
N PHE A 93 -22.76 2.30 -0.98
CA PHE A 93 -22.92 3.73 -1.16
C PHE A 93 -22.49 4.17 -2.57
N ARG A 94 -21.34 3.73 -3.06
CA ARG A 94 -20.82 4.18 -4.36
C ARG A 94 -21.62 3.63 -5.54
N LYS A 95 -22.20 2.43 -5.39
CA LYS A 95 -23.19 1.91 -6.35
C LYS A 95 -24.47 2.76 -6.42
N SER A 96 -24.89 3.42 -5.34
CA SER A 96 -26.05 4.31 -5.39
C SER A 96 -25.76 5.68 -6.04
N PHE A 97 -24.49 6.05 -6.21
CA PHE A 97 -24.07 7.26 -6.94
C PHE A 97 -23.65 6.98 -8.38
N ASP A 98 -23.84 5.75 -8.86
CA ASP A 98 -23.51 5.34 -10.24
C ASP A 98 -22.05 5.64 -10.63
N ILE A 99 -21.10 5.41 -9.71
CA ILE A 99 -19.66 5.60 -9.99
C ILE A 99 -19.13 4.44 -10.82
N ASP A 100 -18.48 4.75 -11.94
CA ASP A 100 -18.01 3.76 -12.92
C ASP A 100 -16.85 2.88 -12.40
N VAL A 101 -15.84 3.48 -11.75
CA VAL A 101 -14.66 2.75 -11.26
C VAL A 101 -14.61 2.77 -9.74
N LEU A 102 -14.55 1.58 -9.15
CA LEU A 102 -14.67 1.40 -7.71
C LEU A 102 -13.31 1.30 -6.97
N VAL A 103 -13.12 2.12 -5.93
CA VAL A 103 -12.03 2.03 -4.94
C VAL A 103 -12.53 1.48 -3.59
N HIS A 104 -11.64 0.85 -2.83
CA HIS A 104 -11.96 0.19 -1.55
C HIS A 104 -11.98 1.13 -0.33
N GLY A 105 -11.36 2.32 -0.45
CA GLY A 105 -11.41 3.37 0.56
C GLY A 105 -10.34 3.36 1.65
N GLU A 106 -9.38 2.43 1.58
CA GLU A 106 -8.20 2.35 2.47
C GLU A 106 -8.50 2.39 3.98
N PRO A 107 -9.51 1.65 4.50
CA PRO A 107 -9.84 1.69 5.94
C PRO A 107 -8.72 1.13 6.83
N GLU A 108 -7.90 0.21 6.31
CA GLU A 108 -6.80 -0.42 7.03
C GLU A 108 -5.54 0.45 7.10
N ARG A 109 -5.36 1.37 6.14
CA ARG A 109 -4.15 2.20 6.05
C ARG A 109 -4.27 3.44 6.93
N ASN A 110 -3.19 3.82 7.59
CA ASN A 110 -3.13 5.06 8.37
C ASN A 110 -2.29 6.12 7.70
N ASP A 111 -1.08 5.73 7.31
CA ASP A 111 -0.15 6.55 6.53
C ASP A 111 0.30 5.73 5.32
N MET A 112 0.40 6.38 4.16
CA MET A 112 0.70 5.70 2.91
C MET A 112 2.12 5.14 2.89
N VAL A 113 3.08 5.77 3.56
CA VAL A 113 4.49 5.33 3.55
C VAL A 113 4.74 4.32 4.67
N GLU A 114 4.21 4.57 5.87
CA GLU A 114 4.35 3.64 7.02
C GLU A 114 3.75 2.27 6.67
N TYR A 115 2.58 2.24 6.03
CA TYR A 115 1.91 0.99 5.66
C TYR A 115 2.76 0.09 4.76
N PHE A 116 3.43 0.66 3.75
CA PHE A 116 4.32 -0.12 2.88
C PHE A 116 5.63 -0.45 3.57
N GLY A 117 6.24 0.49 4.28
CA GLY A 117 7.52 0.25 4.94
C GLY A 117 7.46 -0.89 5.97
N GLU A 118 6.33 -1.09 6.65
CA GLU A 118 6.11 -2.21 7.58
C GLU A 118 6.17 -3.59 6.88
N GLN A 119 5.91 -3.65 5.56
CA GLN A 119 5.89 -4.86 4.73
C GLN A 119 7.17 -5.06 3.89
N LEU A 120 8.17 -4.20 4.08
CA LEU A 120 9.43 -4.22 3.36
C LEU A 120 10.60 -4.50 4.31
N TYR A 121 11.59 -5.27 3.86
CA TYR A 121 12.89 -5.32 4.50
C TYR A 121 13.68 -4.03 4.21
N GLY A 122 14.64 -3.69 5.07
CA GLY A 122 15.49 -2.51 4.93
C GLY A 122 14.92 -1.23 5.54
N PHE A 123 13.74 -1.29 6.17
CA PHE A 123 13.09 -0.16 6.86
C PHE A 123 13.10 -0.31 8.39
N ALA A 124 13.39 0.77 9.10
CA ALA A 124 13.29 0.89 10.54
C ALA A 124 12.31 2.00 10.94
N PHE A 125 11.60 1.80 12.05
CA PHE A 125 10.60 2.73 12.57
C PHE A 125 10.95 3.12 14.00
N LEU A 126 11.05 4.42 14.25
CA LEU A 126 11.29 4.94 15.59
C LEU A 126 9.96 5.12 16.36
N ALA A 127 10.01 5.01 17.68
CA ALA A 127 8.87 5.34 18.53
C ALA A 127 8.64 6.86 18.63
N ASN A 128 9.73 7.63 18.79
CA ASN A 128 9.72 9.07 19.08
C ASN A 128 10.49 9.92 18.05
N GLY A 129 10.72 9.40 16.84
CA GLY A 129 11.44 10.10 15.77
C GLY A 129 10.63 11.20 15.08
N TRP A 130 10.06 12.14 15.85
CA TRP A 130 9.21 13.20 15.33
C TRP A 130 10.01 14.32 14.69
N VAL A 131 9.58 14.76 13.51
CA VAL A 131 10.14 15.91 12.80
C VAL A 131 8.99 16.85 12.44
N GLN A 132 9.16 18.14 12.72
CA GLN A 132 8.17 19.16 12.37
C GLN A 132 8.04 19.25 10.84
N SER A 133 6.81 19.32 10.34
CA SER A 133 6.51 19.42 8.91
C SER A 133 5.84 20.73 8.55
N CYS A 134 4.73 21.09 9.21
CA CYS A 134 4.01 22.33 8.94
C CYS A 134 3.26 22.82 10.17
N GLY A 135 3.64 24.00 10.71
CA GLY A 135 3.09 24.52 11.96
C GLY A 135 3.34 23.54 13.12
N SER A 136 2.31 23.19 13.87
CA SER A 136 2.39 22.17 14.94
C SER A 136 2.28 20.72 14.44
N ARG A 137 2.15 20.50 13.12
CA ARG A 137 2.08 19.16 12.53
C ARG A 137 3.47 18.55 12.43
N CYS A 138 3.65 17.41 13.09
CA CYS A 138 4.86 16.59 12.98
C CYS A 138 4.59 15.32 12.17
N VAL A 139 5.64 14.79 11.55
CA VAL A 139 5.66 13.49 10.88
C VAL A 139 6.71 12.60 11.54
N LYS A 140 6.58 11.30 11.34
CA LYS A 140 7.51 10.30 11.87
C LYS A 140 8.03 9.45 10.71
N PRO A 141 9.03 9.95 9.97
CA PRO A 141 9.49 9.30 8.75
C PRO A 141 10.13 7.94 9.07
N PRO A 142 9.89 6.92 8.24
CA PRO A 142 10.63 5.68 8.35
C PRO A 142 12.07 5.86 7.84
N ILE A 143 13.00 5.05 8.35
CA ILE A 143 14.42 5.12 8.01
C ILE A 143 14.77 3.92 7.15
N ILE A 144 15.30 4.17 5.95
CA ILE A 144 15.92 3.11 5.15
C ILE A 144 17.34 2.90 5.68
N TYR A 145 17.60 1.74 6.28
CA TYR A 145 18.92 1.42 6.85
C TYR A 145 19.70 0.41 6.00
N GLY A 146 19.06 -0.16 4.98
CA GLY A 146 19.68 -1.14 4.12
C GLY A 146 18.84 -1.43 2.89
N ASP A 147 19.25 -2.50 2.22
CA ASP A 147 18.67 -3.00 0.99
C ASP A 147 17.16 -3.30 1.10
N VAL A 148 16.38 -2.68 0.20
CA VAL A 148 14.91 -2.77 0.22
C VAL A 148 14.43 -3.94 -0.62
N THR A 149 13.69 -4.85 0.02
CA THR A 149 13.03 -5.98 -0.66
C THR A 149 11.64 -6.20 -0.08
N ALA A 150 10.72 -6.68 -0.91
CA ALA A 150 9.41 -7.11 -0.43
C ALA A 150 9.56 -8.31 0.50
N GLN A 151 8.86 -8.28 1.64
CA GLN A 151 8.71 -9.46 2.47
C GLN A 151 7.83 -10.45 1.68
N THR A 152 8.37 -11.60 1.30
CA THR A 152 7.60 -12.65 0.65
C THR A 152 6.60 -13.19 1.68
N GLN A 153 5.30 -13.01 1.43
CA GLN A 153 4.24 -13.74 2.12
C GLN A 153 4.03 -15.10 1.47
#